data_AF-A0A1X4G699-F1
#
_entry.id   AF-A0A1X4G699-F1
#
_cell.length_a   1.000
_cell.length_b   1.000
_cell.length_c   1.000
_cell.angle_alpha   90.00
_cell.angle_beta   90.00
_cell.angle_gamma   90.00
#
_symmetry.space_group_name_H-M   'P 1'
#
loop_
_entity.id
_entity.type
_entity.pdbx_description
1 polymer ?
#
loop_
_entity_poly.entity_id
_entity_poly.type
_entity_poly.pdbx_seq_one_letter_code
_entity_poly.pdbx_strand_id
1 'polypeptide(L)'
;DPDGGLLEYYELKNERYELKQPDENGRHWIESMELFLGTWQGAKEGRTGYWLRWWEETGNLLPWALELIEQERQRAEQEHQRAEQERQLAEQERQEKEREHQRAEQERQLAEREHQLAEQERQEKERLIAYLRSQGIDPNNLPNHTE
;
A
#
# COMPACT_ATOMS: atom_id res chain seq x y z
N ASP A 1 52.10 -7.99 1.58
CA ASP A 1 52.68 -9.28 1.14
C ASP A 1 51.55 -10.27 0.97
N PRO A 2 51.27 -10.77 -0.27
CA PRO A 2 50.14 -11.67 -0.52
C PRO A 2 50.25 -13.02 0.22
N ASP A 3 51.45 -13.38 0.70
CA ASP A 3 51.68 -14.60 1.48
C ASP A 3 51.46 -14.41 2.99
N GLY A 4 51.39 -13.16 3.47
CA GLY A 4 51.28 -12.85 4.90
C GLY A 4 49.86 -12.55 5.41
N GLY A 5 48.87 -12.43 4.52
CA GLY A 5 47.51 -12.03 4.90
C GLY A 5 47.41 -10.62 5.50
N LEU A 6 48.45 -9.79 5.34
CA LEU A 6 48.46 -8.44 5.90
C LEU A 6 47.53 -7.54 5.10
N LEU A 7 46.45 -7.09 5.74
CA LEU A 7 45.56 -6.09 5.19
C LEU A 7 45.97 -4.71 5.73
N GLU A 8 46.19 -3.76 4.84
CA GLU A 8 46.31 -2.34 5.20
C GLU A 8 44.99 -1.66 4.84
N TYR A 9 44.38 -0.99 5.80
CA TYR A 9 43.15 -0.23 5.60
C TYR A 9 43.46 1.26 5.74
N TYR A 10 43.06 2.04 4.73
CA TYR A 10 43.22 3.48 4.70
C TYR A 10 41.85 4.14 4.68
N GLU A 11 41.60 5.01 5.63
CA GLU A 11 40.36 5.80 5.71
C GLU A 11 40.61 7.21 5.20
N LEU A 12 39.73 7.73 4.35
CA LEU A 12 39.83 9.10 3.85
C LEU A 12 39.26 10.08 4.89
N LYS A 13 40.12 10.86 5.55
CA LYS A 13 39.73 11.94 6.45
C LYS A 13 40.38 13.25 6.01
N ASN A 14 39.59 14.32 5.92
CA ASN A 14 40.07 15.67 5.56
C ASN A 14 40.99 15.66 4.32
N GLU A 15 40.53 15.03 3.23
CA GLU A 15 41.24 14.92 1.94
C GLU A 15 42.58 14.15 1.99
N ARG A 16 42.85 13.41 3.07
CA ARG A 16 44.05 12.56 3.20
C ARG A 16 43.67 11.13 3.62
N TYR A 17 44.41 10.17 3.10
CA TYR A 17 44.30 8.77 3.51
C TYR A 17 45.10 8.56 4.80
N GLU A 18 44.42 8.17 5.87
CA GLU A 18 45.04 7.81 7.14
C GLU A 18 45.05 6.29 7.29
N LEU A 19 46.23 5.70 7.53
CA LEU A 19 46.37 4.28 7.82
C LEU A 19 45.72 3.97 9.17
N LYS A 20 44.79 3.03 9.17
CA LYS A 20 44.21 2.48 10.39
C LYS A 20 45.00 1.27 10.85
N GLN A 21 45.15 1.18 12.17
CA GLN A 21 45.79 0.03 12.79
C GLN A 21 44.76 -1.09 12.95
N PRO A 22 45.13 -2.33 12.62
CA PRO A 22 44.26 -3.48 12.85
C PRO A 22 44.12 -3.81 14.35
N ASP A 23 43.12 -4.61 14.68
CA ASP A 23 42.96 -5.28 15.97
C ASP A 23 44.04 -6.36 16.19
N GLU A 24 43.98 -7.01 17.35
CA GLU A 24 44.89 -8.11 17.74
C GLU A 24 44.87 -9.30 16.76
N ASN A 25 43.86 -9.38 15.89
CA ASN A 25 43.66 -10.45 14.92
C ASN A 25 43.92 -9.98 13.48
N GLY A 26 44.49 -8.80 13.28
CA GLY A 26 44.79 -8.28 11.94
C GLY A 26 43.56 -7.72 11.18
N ARG A 27 42.48 -7.36 11.89
CA ARG A 27 41.22 -6.88 11.32
C ARG A 27 41.01 -5.39 11.59
N HIS A 28 40.49 -4.67 10.62
CA HIS A 28 40.26 -3.22 10.72
C HIS A 28 38.80 -2.93 11.02
N TRP A 29 38.54 -2.21 12.10
CA TRP A 29 37.18 -1.74 12.39
C TRP A 29 36.79 -0.61 11.43
N ILE A 30 35.63 -0.75 10.80
CA ILE A 30 35.04 0.28 9.94
C ILE A 30 33.80 0.82 10.64
N GLU A 31 33.96 1.99 11.27
CA GLU A 31 32.92 2.63 12.08
C GLU A 31 31.66 2.96 11.28
N SER A 32 31.78 3.31 10.00
CA SER A 32 30.64 3.59 9.12
C SER A 32 29.78 2.37 8.78
N MET A 33 30.34 1.16 8.95
CA MET A 33 29.65 -0.10 8.67
C MET A 33 29.37 -0.90 9.94
N GLU A 34 29.91 -0.50 11.09
CA GLU A 34 29.88 -1.26 12.36
C GLU A 34 30.39 -2.70 12.18
N LEU A 35 31.41 -2.88 11.33
CA LEU A 35 31.96 -4.17 10.95
C LEU A 35 33.49 -4.16 10.94
N PHE A 36 34.08 -5.33 11.19
CA PHE A 36 35.51 -5.58 11.02
C PHE A 36 35.81 -6.07 9.60
N LEU A 37 36.82 -5.50 8.95
CA LEU A 37 37.37 -5.95 7.69
C LEU A 37 38.69 -6.68 7.93
N GLY A 38 38.78 -7.95 7.55
CA GLY A 38 39.97 -8.77 7.78
C GLY A 38 40.24 -9.74 6.66
N THR A 39 41.34 -10.49 6.79
CA THR A 39 41.62 -11.62 5.91
C THR A 39 41.20 -12.93 6.55
N TRP A 40 40.57 -13.79 5.77
CA TRP A 40 40.26 -15.16 6.14
C TRP A 40 41.06 -16.12 5.26
N GLN A 41 41.78 -17.05 5.89
CA GLN A 41 42.56 -18.06 5.20
C GLN A 41 41.67 -19.24 4.83
N GLY A 42 41.56 -19.55 3.53
CA GLY A 42 40.84 -20.74 3.09
C GLY A 42 40.80 -20.93 1.58
N ALA A 43 40.08 -21.96 1.15
CA ALA A 43 39.92 -22.31 -0.25
C ALA A 43 38.62 -21.72 -0.80
N LYS A 44 38.73 -20.87 -1.83
CA LYS A 44 37.59 -20.33 -2.58
C LYS A 44 37.89 -20.45 -4.08
N GLU A 45 36.91 -20.95 -4.85
CA GLU A 45 37.01 -21.08 -6.32
C GLU A 45 38.29 -21.81 -6.79
N GLY A 46 38.69 -22.85 -6.06
CA GLY A 46 39.88 -23.65 -6.39
C GLY A 46 41.23 -22.97 -6.07
N ARG A 47 41.21 -21.80 -5.43
CA ARG A 47 42.42 -21.10 -4.95
C ARG A 47 42.43 -21.07 -3.43
N THR A 48 43.52 -21.54 -2.83
CA THR A 48 43.75 -21.45 -1.39
C THR A 48 44.62 -20.24 -1.11
N GLY A 49 44.19 -19.37 -0.19
CA GLY A 49 44.92 -18.16 0.14
C GLY A 49 44.18 -17.30 1.16
N TYR A 50 44.66 -16.08 1.33
CA TYR A 50 44.02 -15.06 2.17
C TYR A 50 42.96 -14.32 1.36
N TRP A 51 41.71 -14.42 1.79
CA TRP A 51 40.57 -13.77 1.18
C TRP A 51 40.05 -12.65 2.07
N LEU A 52 39.72 -11.51 1.46
CA LEU A 52 39.08 -10.41 2.17
C LEU A 52 37.69 -10.83 2.66
N ARG A 53 37.40 -10.64 3.95
CA ARG A 53 36.14 -10.98 4.60
C ARG A 53 35.72 -9.97 5.63
N TRP A 54 34.40 -9.86 5.79
CA TRP A 54 33.77 -9.07 6.83
C TRP A 54 33.51 -9.94 8.06
N TRP A 55 33.66 -9.33 9.22
CA TRP A 55 33.48 -9.92 10.54
C TRP A 55 32.56 -9.02 11.37
N GLU A 56 31.71 -9.64 12.18
CA GLU A 56 30.85 -8.93 13.14
C GLU A 56 31.66 -8.44 14.35
N GLU A 57 31.08 -7.53 15.14
CA GLU A 57 31.69 -7.03 16.39
C GLU A 57 32.09 -8.15 17.36
N THR A 58 31.30 -9.24 17.39
CA THR A 58 31.56 -10.41 18.24
C THR A 58 32.73 -11.27 17.76
N GLY A 59 33.36 -10.94 16.63
CA GLY A 59 34.48 -11.67 16.04
C GLY A 59 34.05 -12.91 15.23
N ASN A 60 32.77 -13.03 14.89
CA ASN A 60 32.26 -14.06 13.98
C ASN A 60 32.42 -13.63 12.52
N LEU A 61 32.70 -14.57 11.62
CA LEU A 61 32.71 -14.31 10.19
C LEU A 61 31.26 -14.05 9.74
N LEU A 62 31.01 -12.93 9.05
CA LEU A 62 29.69 -12.71 8.49
C LEU A 62 29.37 -13.84 7.50
N PRO A 63 28.26 -14.59 7.69
CA PRO A 63 27.82 -15.55 6.69
C PRO A 63 27.58 -14.82 5.37
N TRP A 64 27.73 -15.52 4.25
CA TRP A 64 27.58 -14.91 2.93
C TRP A 64 26.27 -14.09 2.85
N ALA A 65 26.36 -12.85 2.38
CA ALA A 65 25.24 -11.90 2.28
C ALA A 65 23.95 -12.46 1.63
N LEU A 66 24.04 -13.59 0.93
CA LEU A 66 22.92 -14.27 0.29
C LEU A 66 21.84 -14.74 1.29
N GLU A 67 22.22 -15.26 2.46
CA GLU A 67 21.23 -15.78 3.43
C GLU A 67 20.43 -14.65 4.10
N LEU A 68 21.07 -13.51 4.35
CA LEU A 68 20.40 -12.31 4.87
C LEU A 68 19.46 -11.70 3.82
N ILE A 69 19.85 -11.72 2.53
CA ILE A 69 19.00 -11.26 1.42
C ILE A 69 17.77 -12.17 1.25
N GLU A 70 17.92 -13.48 1.39
CA GLU A 70 16.79 -14.42 1.27
C GLU A 70 15.76 -14.20 2.39
N GLN A 71 16.22 -13.99 3.62
CA GLN A 71 15.35 -13.71 4.76
C GLN A 71 14.62 -12.37 4.60
N GLU A 72 15.32 -11.31 4.18
CA GLU A 72 14.71 -10.00 3.93
C GLU A 72 13.74 -10.05 2.76
N ARG A 73 14.03 -10.81 1.70
CA ARG A 73 13.11 -11.03 0.59
C ARG A 73 11.85 -11.76 1.04
N GLN A 74 11.96 -12.80 1.86
CA GLN A 74 10.78 -13.49 2.41
C GLN A 74 9.92 -12.56 3.27
N ARG A 75 10.54 -11.70 4.09
CA ARG A 75 9.81 -10.69 4.88
C ARG A 75 9.11 -9.68 3.99
N ALA A 76 9.80 -9.15 2.98
CA ALA A 76 9.22 -8.21 2.02
C ALA A 76 8.07 -8.85 1.22
N GLU A 77 8.19 -10.11 0.84
CA GLU A 77 7.12 -10.83 0.13
C GLU A 77 5.91 -11.11 1.03
N GLN A 78 6.14 -11.45 2.30
CA GLN A 78 5.06 -11.62 3.28
C GLN A 78 4.35 -10.28 3.59
N GLU A 79 5.10 -9.18 3.66
CA GLU A 79 4.52 -7.85 3.79
C GLU A 79 3.72 -7.44 2.56
N HIS A 80 4.25 -7.71 1.36
CA HIS A 80 3.54 -7.47 0.10
C HIS A 80 2.22 -8.25 0.05
N GLN A 81 2.23 -9.54 0.40
CA GLN A 81 1.01 -10.35 0.43
C GLN A 81 -0.02 -9.80 1.42
N ARG A 82 0.40 -9.35 2.60
CA ARG A 82 -0.50 -8.71 3.57
C ARG A 82 -1.08 -7.41 3.05
N ALA A 83 -0.24 -6.56 2.47
CA ALA A 83 -0.68 -5.31 1.86
C ALA A 83 -1.65 -5.54 0.68
N GLU A 84 -1.42 -6.59 -0.10
CA GLU A 84 -2.30 -6.97 -1.21
C GLU A 84 -3.66 -7.47 -0.70
N GLN A 85 -3.68 -8.32 0.33
CA GLN A 85 -4.93 -8.77 0.96
C GLN A 85 -5.73 -7.60 1.54
N GLU A 86 -5.07 -6.67 2.22
CA GLU A 86 -5.74 -5.48 2.77
C GLU A 86 -6.33 -4.60 1.66
N ARG A 87 -5.60 -4.43 0.55
CA ARG A 87 -6.11 -3.71 -0.62
C ARG A 87 -7.33 -4.38 -1.23
N GLN A 88 -7.31 -5.71 -1.35
CA GLN A 88 -8.45 -6.46 -1.88
C GLN A 88 -9.70 -6.29 -1.00
N LEU A 89 -9.54 -6.34 0.33
CA LEU A 89 -10.64 -6.11 1.27
C LEU A 89 -11.18 -4.66 1.16
N ALA A 90 -10.28 -3.67 1.11
CA ALA A 90 -10.66 -2.28 0.95
C ALA A 90 -11.38 -2.02 -0.39
N GLU A 91 -10.98 -2.70 -1.46
CA GLU A 91 -11.64 -2.61 -2.76
C GLU A 91 -13.03 -3.26 -2.75
N GLN A 92 -13.19 -4.41 -2.09
CA GLN A 92 -14.50 -5.04 -1.90
C GLN A 92 -15.45 -4.13 -1.12
N GLU A 93 -15.00 -3.54 0.00
CA GLU A 93 -15.81 -2.63 0.79
C GLU A 93 -16.24 -1.39 -0.03
N ARG A 94 -15.33 -0.85 -0.85
CA ARG A 94 -15.65 0.27 -1.76
C ARG A 94 -16.70 -0.12 -2.78
N GLN A 95 -16.59 -1.30 -3.40
CA GLN A 95 -17.58 -1.78 -4.35
C GLN A 95 -18.95 -1.99 -3.70
N GLU A 96 -19.00 -2.49 -2.46
CA GLU A 96 -20.26 -2.64 -1.73
C GLU A 96 -20.92 -1.29 -1.43
N LYS A 97 -20.14 -0.32 -0.94
CA LYS A 97 -20.61 1.05 -0.72
C LYS A 97 -21.09 1.71 -2.00
N GLU A 98 -20.40 1.51 -3.11
CA GLU A 98 -20.80 2.05 -4.41
C GLU A 98 -22.11 1.42 -4.90
N ARG A 99 -22.28 0.10 -4.74
CA ARG A 99 -23.55 -0.58 -5.06
C ARG A 99 -24.70 -0.13 -4.18
N GLU A 100 -24.45 0.09 -2.90
CA GLU A 100 -25.45 0.65 -1.98
C GLU A 100 -25.82 2.07 -2.39
N HIS A 101 -24.83 2.90 -2.74
CA HIS A 101 -25.07 4.25 -3.23
C HIS A 101 -25.92 4.26 -4.51
N GLN A 102 -25.60 3.40 -5.48
CA GLN A 102 -26.38 3.27 -6.71
C GLN A 102 -27.82 2.85 -6.45
N ARG A 103 -28.05 1.91 -5.53
CA ARG A 103 -29.41 1.49 -5.14
C ARG A 103 -30.18 2.63 -4.48
N ALA A 104 -29.55 3.34 -3.56
CA ALA A 104 -30.15 4.49 -2.91
C ALA A 104 -30.48 5.62 -3.91
N GLU A 105 -29.65 5.82 -4.92
CA GLU A 105 -29.92 6.77 -5.99
C GLU A 105 -31.09 6.33 -6.88
N GLN A 106 -31.16 5.06 -7.26
CA GLN A 106 -32.28 4.51 -8.01
C GLN A 106 -33.60 4.65 -7.26
N GLU A 107 -33.61 4.35 -5.96
CA GLU A 107 -34.80 4.49 -5.12
C GLU A 107 -35.25 5.96 -5.04
N ARG A 108 -34.31 6.91 -4.92
CA ARG A 108 -34.61 8.35 -4.96
C ARG A 108 -35.21 8.76 -6.30
N GLN A 109 -34.68 8.28 -7.42
CA GLN A 109 -35.22 8.59 -8.74
C GLN A 109 -36.65 8.05 -8.93
N LEU A 110 -36.92 6.85 -8.41
CA LEU A 110 -38.27 6.28 -8.43
C LEU A 110 -39.24 7.12 -7.59
N ALA A 111 -38.84 7.46 -6.36
CA ALA A 111 -39.65 8.29 -5.47
C ALA A 111 -39.93 9.69 -6.07
N GLU A 112 -38.93 10.29 -6.71
CA GLU A 112 -39.09 11.58 -7.40
C GLU A 112 -40.05 11.47 -8.58
N ARG A 113 -39.98 10.39 -9.36
CA ARG A 113 -40.89 10.16 -10.49
C ARG A 113 -42.33 9.95 -10.02
N GLU A 114 -42.53 9.17 -8.97
CA GLU A 114 -43.86 9.01 -8.36
C GLU A 114 -44.40 10.33 -7.82
N HIS A 115 -43.55 11.15 -7.20
CA HIS A 115 -43.92 12.49 -6.74
C HIS A 115 -44.38 13.37 -7.91
N GLN A 116 -43.62 13.40 -9.01
CA GLN A 116 -43.99 14.18 -10.21
C GLN A 116 -45.32 13.74 -10.80
N LEU A 117 -45.58 12.43 -10.87
CA LEU A 117 -46.87 11.90 -11.36
C LEU A 117 -48.03 12.32 -10.44
N ALA A 118 -47.84 12.23 -9.13
CA ALA A 118 -48.84 12.66 -8.16
C ALA A 118 -49.10 14.18 -8.24
N GLU A 119 -48.07 15.00 -8.47
CA GLU A 119 -48.22 16.44 -8.70
C GLU A 119 -48.96 16.75 -10.00
N GLN A 120 -48.65 16.04 -11.09
CA GLN A 120 -49.36 16.21 -12.36
C GLN A 120 -50.84 15.87 -12.21
N GLU A 121 -51.16 14.73 -11.59
CA GLU A 121 -52.56 14.33 -11.36
C GLU A 121 -53.30 15.36 -10.52
N ARG A 122 -52.64 15.93 -9.49
CA ARG A 122 -53.20 17.02 -8.68
C ARG A 122 -53.45 18.28 -9.51
N GLN A 123 -52.48 18.69 -10.34
CA GLN A 123 -52.62 19.86 -11.20
C GLN A 123 -53.74 19.68 -12.24
N GLU A 124 -53.85 18.50 -12.85
CA GLU A 124 -54.92 18.20 -13.80
C GLU A 124 -56.30 18.22 -13.14
N LYS A 125 -56.42 17.60 -11.96
CA LYS A 125 -57.65 17.66 -11.15
C LYS A 125 -58.01 19.09 -10.79
N GLU A 126 -57.05 19.89 -10.35
CA GLU A 126 -57.28 21.29 -9.98
C GLU A 126 -57.70 22.14 -11.18
N ARG A 127 -57.07 21.93 -12.35
CA ARG A 127 -57.47 22.57 -13.60
C ARG A 127 -58.89 22.18 -14.02
N LEU A 128 -59.24 20.90 -13.91
CA LEU A 128 -60.60 20.43 -14.22
C LEU A 128 -61.63 21.05 -13.28
N ILE A 129 -61.34 21.08 -11.97
CA ILE A 129 -62.20 21.73 -10.96
C ILE A 129 -62.38 23.21 -11.28
N ALA A 130 -61.30 23.93 -11.62
CA ALA A 130 -61.36 25.34 -12.00
C ALA A 130 -62.18 25.55 -13.29
N TYR A 131 -62.02 24.68 -14.28
CA TYR A 131 -62.80 24.70 -15.52
C TYR A 131 -64.29 24.49 -15.25
N LEU A 132 -64.67 23.48 -14.46
CA LEU A 132 -66.06 23.22 -14.08
C LEU A 132 -66.70 24.42 -13.35
N ARG A 133 -65.96 25.04 -12.41
CA ARG A 133 -66.40 26.28 -11.75
C ARG A 133 -66.60 27.43 -12.75
N SER A 134 -65.72 27.58 -13.75
CA SER A 134 -65.86 28.62 -14.78
C SER A 134 -67.13 28.46 -15.63
N GLN A 135 -67.63 27.23 -15.78
CA GLN A 135 -68.87 26.91 -16.48
C GLN A 135 -70.12 27.00 -15.57
N GLY A 136 -69.96 27.41 -14.30
CA GLY A 136 -71.05 27.54 -13.34
C GLY A 136 -71.53 26.22 -12.71
N ILE A 137 -70.77 25.12 -12.87
CA ILE A 137 -71.07 23.81 -12.28
C ILE A 137 -70.34 23.70 -10.93
N ASP A 138 -71.06 23.39 -9.85
CA ASP A 138 -70.44 23.16 -8.54
C ASP A 138 -69.78 21.77 -8.49
N PRO A 139 -68.44 21.68 -8.42
CA PRO A 139 -67.73 20.40 -8.42
C PRO A 139 -67.96 19.55 -7.15
N ASN A 140 -68.48 20.13 -6.07
CA ASN A 140 -68.85 19.39 -4.85
C ASN A 140 -70.29 18.84 -4.89
N ASN A 141 -71.07 19.22 -5.90
CA ASN A 141 -72.46 18.79 -6.08
C ASN A 141 -72.69 18.33 -7.53
N LEU A 142 -71.82 17.45 -8.01
CA LEU A 142 -71.98 16.79 -9.31
C LEU A 142 -73.21 15.87 -9.25
N PRO A 143 -74.13 15.91 -10.24
CA PRO A 143 -75.22 14.95 -10.29
C PRO A 143 -74.64 13.55 -10.47
N ASN A 144 -74.80 12.68 -9.47
CA ASN A 144 -74.53 11.25 -9.62
C ASN A 144 -75.53 10.71 -10.65
N HIS A 145 -75.13 10.66 -11.92
CA HIS A 145 -75.84 9.86 -12.90
C HIS A 145 -75.47 8.40 -12.65
N THR A 146 -76.24 7.77 -11.76
CA THR A 146 -76.34 6.33 -11.67
C THR A 146 -77.25 5.88 -12.80
N GLU A 147 -76.69 5.28 -13.85
CA GLU A 147 -77.38 4.36 -14.77
C GLU A 147 -76.39 3.33 -15.31
#